data_AF-A0A4Q7BAV8-F1
#
_entry.id   AF-A0A4Q7BAV8-F1
#
_cell.length_a   1.000
_cell.length_b   1.000
_cell.length_c   1.000
_cell.angle_alpha   90.00
_cell.angle_beta   90.00
_cell.angle_gamma   90.00
#
_symmetry.space_group_name_H-M   'P 1'
#
loop_
_entity.id
_entity.type
_entity.pdbx_description
1 polymer ?
#
loop_
_entity_poly.entity_id
_entity_poly.type
_entity_poly.pdbx_seq_one_letter_code
_entity_poly.pdbx_strand_id
1 'polypeptide(L)'
;MKLKVSLLGLVLSFQVHAGSDVIEKNQALNVVKNYANSIACDTTFNKGENGKVQTTINDVYVINKDIDNWGQNEFFVLWAGDQACAGGSGTYYATLTQVIKMSKNRPYIVTGDYPFGEDVDKHINYRFISEFKQLSNNLFKITSGKFAEDDPNAGPSLQDSIIIENKEGMGWKVISSKVSKLEL
;
A
#
# COMPACT_ATOMS: atom_id res chain seq x y z
N MET A 1 -60.71 18.75 -16.71
CA MET A 1 -59.26 18.54 -16.56
C MET A 1 -58.84 19.00 -15.18
N LYS A 2 -58.31 18.12 -14.32
CA LYS A 2 -57.73 18.50 -13.01
C LYS A 2 -56.35 17.86 -12.88
N LEU A 3 -55.41 18.69 -12.45
CA LEU A 3 -53.95 18.50 -12.35
C LEU A 3 -53.55 17.15 -11.72
N LYS A 4 -52.65 16.42 -12.39
CA LYS A 4 -51.84 15.38 -11.76
C LYS A 4 -50.65 16.05 -11.08
N VAL A 5 -50.60 15.98 -9.75
CA VAL A 5 -49.39 16.33 -8.97
C VAL A 5 -48.45 15.14 -9.02
N SER A 6 -47.33 15.26 -9.75
CA SER A 6 -46.23 14.30 -9.68
C SER A 6 -45.41 14.55 -8.42
N LEU A 7 -45.34 13.55 -7.55
CA LEU A 7 -44.41 13.51 -6.44
C LEU A 7 -43.12 12.81 -6.94
N LEU A 8 -42.19 13.57 -7.52
CA LEU A 8 -40.84 13.09 -7.83
C LEU A 8 -39.91 13.56 -6.69
N GLY A 9 -39.89 12.79 -5.60
CA GLY A 9 -39.08 13.05 -4.42
C GLY A 9 -37.67 12.47 -4.54
N LEU A 10 -36.73 13.36 -4.84
CA LEU A 10 -35.30 13.38 -4.49
C LEU A 10 -34.69 12.12 -3.83
N VAL A 11 -33.91 11.35 -4.58
CA VAL A 11 -32.89 10.42 -4.04
C VAL A 11 -31.58 10.67 -4.79
N LEU A 12 -30.80 11.67 -4.36
CA LEU A 12 -29.44 11.92 -4.87
C LEU A 12 -28.55 12.43 -3.73
N SER A 13 -28.17 11.54 -2.81
CA SER A 13 -27.24 11.87 -1.73
C SER A 13 -26.29 10.72 -1.37
N PHE A 14 -25.66 10.04 -2.35
CA PHE A 14 -24.71 8.95 -2.03
C PHE A 14 -23.45 8.86 -2.94
N GLN A 15 -22.97 9.95 -3.54
CA GLN A 15 -21.80 9.85 -4.46
C GLN A 15 -20.59 10.77 -4.16
N VAL A 16 -20.60 11.54 -3.07
CA VAL A 16 -19.51 12.52 -2.82
C VAL A 16 -18.23 11.87 -2.26
N HIS A 17 -18.33 10.73 -1.55
CA HIS A 17 -17.17 10.16 -0.84
C HIS A 17 -16.15 9.48 -1.78
N ALA A 18 -16.59 8.71 -2.77
CA ALA A 18 -15.69 7.97 -3.66
C ALA A 18 -14.76 8.86 -4.51
N GLY A 19 -15.21 10.06 -4.89
CA GLY A 19 -14.40 11.00 -5.67
C GLY A 19 -13.26 11.64 -4.87
N SER A 20 -13.45 11.84 -3.57
CA SER A 20 -12.44 12.44 -2.69
C SER A 20 -11.24 11.51 -2.47
N ASP A 21 -11.50 10.21 -2.25
CA ASP A 21 -10.48 9.20 -2.04
C ASP A 21 -9.53 9.07 -3.23
N VAL A 22 -10.07 9.11 -4.45
CA VAL A 22 -9.27 9.03 -5.67
C VAL A 22 -8.30 10.21 -5.78
N ILE A 23 -8.75 11.43 -5.44
CA ILE A 23 -7.89 12.62 -5.49
C ILE A 23 -6.75 12.50 -4.47
N GLU A 24 -7.06 12.13 -3.23
CA GLU A 24 -6.06 12.04 -2.16
C GLU A 24 -5.08 10.89 -2.40
N LYS A 25 -5.56 9.73 -2.89
CA LYS A 25 -4.69 8.63 -3.30
C LYS A 25 -3.73 9.05 -4.42
N ASN A 26 -4.20 9.80 -5.42
CA ASN A 26 -3.34 10.33 -6.47
C ASN A 26 -2.30 11.31 -5.92
N GLN A 27 -2.63 12.12 -4.91
CA GLN A 27 -1.68 13.02 -4.26
C GLN A 27 -0.60 12.23 -3.51
N ALA A 28 -0.98 11.22 -2.73
CA ALA A 28 -0.03 10.33 -2.06
C ALA A 28 0.86 9.60 -3.06
N LEU A 29 0.28 9.03 -4.12
CA LEU A 29 0.99 8.34 -5.20
C LEU A 29 2.05 9.25 -5.84
N ASN A 30 1.71 10.50 -6.15
CA ASN A 30 2.62 11.45 -6.77
C ASN A 30 3.78 11.84 -5.85
N VAL A 31 3.53 12.01 -4.55
CA VAL A 31 4.60 12.29 -3.58
C VAL A 31 5.57 11.11 -3.48
N VAL A 32 5.05 9.88 -3.41
CA VAL A 32 5.91 8.68 -3.38
C VAL A 32 6.65 8.47 -4.68
N LYS A 33 6.03 8.74 -5.83
CA LYS A 33 6.72 8.71 -7.12
C LYS A 33 7.94 9.63 -7.15
N ASN A 34 7.79 10.86 -6.66
CA ASN A 34 8.89 11.83 -6.61
C ASN A 34 9.99 11.38 -5.64
N TYR A 35 9.61 10.88 -4.47
CA TYR A 35 10.53 10.31 -3.48
C TYR A 35 11.31 9.12 -4.06
N ALA A 36 10.62 8.12 -4.61
CA ALA A 36 11.20 6.94 -5.24
C ALA A 36 12.21 7.31 -6.34
N ASN A 37 11.83 8.24 -7.23
CA ASN A 37 12.71 8.71 -8.30
C ASN A 37 13.94 9.50 -7.81
N SER A 38 13.96 9.96 -6.55
CA SER A 38 15.13 10.61 -5.95
C SER A 38 16.10 9.64 -5.29
N ILE A 39 15.63 8.44 -4.92
CA ILE A 39 16.41 7.48 -4.12
C ILE A 39 16.75 6.18 -4.86
N ALA A 40 16.14 5.91 -6.02
CA ALA A 40 16.29 4.68 -6.77
C ALA A 40 16.64 4.92 -8.24
N CYS A 41 17.43 4.03 -8.83
CA CYS A 41 17.83 4.11 -10.24
C CYS A 41 16.79 3.52 -11.19
N ASP A 42 15.98 2.58 -10.71
CA ASP A 42 14.86 1.99 -11.43
C ASP A 42 13.67 1.87 -10.48
N THR A 43 12.46 2.12 -10.99
CA THR A 43 11.24 2.12 -10.18
C THR A 43 10.05 1.60 -10.99
N THR A 44 9.08 1.00 -10.30
CA THR A 44 7.77 0.63 -10.87
C THR A 44 6.93 1.85 -11.28
N PHE A 45 7.37 3.08 -11.04
CA PHE A 45 6.70 4.30 -11.52
C PHE A 45 7.14 4.71 -12.92
N ASN A 46 8.33 4.30 -13.33
CA ASN A 46 8.84 4.57 -14.66
C ASN A 46 8.17 3.62 -15.65
N LYS A 47 7.71 4.14 -16.79
CA LYS A 47 7.27 3.29 -17.91
C LYS A 47 8.52 2.64 -18.50
N GLY A 48 8.91 1.50 -17.93
CA GLY A 48 9.95 0.66 -18.49
C GLY A 48 9.37 -0.15 -19.64
N GLU A 49 10.00 -0.05 -20.80
CA GLU A 49 10.06 -1.12 -21.80
C GLU A 49 10.24 -2.46 -21.05
N ASN A 50 9.54 -3.52 -21.47
CA ASN A 50 9.61 -4.90 -20.92
C ASN A 50 8.50 -5.34 -19.95
N GLY A 51 7.34 -4.67 -19.90
CA GLY A 51 6.14 -5.24 -19.26
C GLY A 51 6.22 -5.41 -17.73
N LYS A 52 7.08 -4.62 -17.07
CA LYS A 52 7.14 -4.56 -15.59
C LYS A 52 5.80 -4.09 -15.02
N VAL A 53 5.42 -4.64 -13.86
CA VAL A 53 4.24 -4.20 -13.11
C VAL A 53 4.42 -2.73 -12.74
N GLN A 54 3.48 -1.89 -13.16
CA GLN A 54 3.51 -0.47 -12.89
C GLN A 54 2.81 -0.19 -11.57
N THR A 55 3.40 0.62 -10.69
CA THR A 55 2.71 1.13 -9.51
C THR A 55 1.64 2.12 -9.93
N THR A 56 0.43 1.89 -9.44
CA THR A 56 -0.79 2.64 -9.78
C THR A 56 -1.51 3.11 -8.52
N ILE A 57 -2.65 3.76 -8.70
CA ILE A 57 -3.53 4.15 -7.59
C ILE A 57 -4.07 2.95 -6.79
N ASN A 58 -4.09 1.74 -7.37
CA ASN A 58 -4.54 0.53 -6.69
C ASN A 58 -3.54 0.05 -5.62
N ASP A 59 -2.29 0.51 -5.73
CA ASP A 59 -1.22 0.22 -4.77
C ASP A 59 -1.14 1.28 -3.66
N VAL A 60 -2.15 2.18 -3.59
CA VAL A 60 -2.31 3.17 -2.53
C VAL A 60 -3.40 2.72 -1.56
N TYR A 61 -3.00 2.49 -0.32
CA TYR A 61 -3.85 2.02 0.77
C TYR A 61 -4.15 3.18 1.73
N VAL A 62 -5.41 3.31 2.10
CA VAL A 62 -5.86 4.35 3.04
C VAL A 62 -5.80 3.77 4.45
N ILE A 63 -5.01 4.37 5.33
CA ILE A 63 -4.80 3.86 6.70
C ILE A 63 -5.64 4.63 7.69
N ASN A 64 -5.61 5.95 7.58
CA ASN A 64 -6.45 6.82 8.37
C ASN A 64 -7.01 7.94 7.50
N LYS A 65 -8.28 8.24 7.70
CA LYS A 65 -8.96 9.42 7.19
C LYS A 65 -9.63 10.07 8.37
N ASP A 66 -9.18 11.27 8.68
CA ASP A 66 -9.85 12.09 9.66
C ASP A 66 -11.24 12.50 9.14
N ILE A 67 -12.27 11.97 9.79
CA ILE A 67 -13.68 12.28 9.53
C ILE A 67 -14.08 13.57 10.29
N ASP A 68 -13.28 14.01 11.26
CA ASP A 68 -13.58 15.10 12.20
C ASP A 68 -13.06 16.48 11.71
N ASN A 69 -12.71 16.58 10.42
CA ASN A 69 -12.39 17.81 9.67
C ASN A 69 -11.07 18.53 10.00
N TRP A 70 -10.14 17.95 10.75
CA TRP A 70 -8.78 18.53 10.88
C TRP A 70 -7.92 18.18 9.66
N GLY A 71 -8.33 17.15 8.92
CA GLY A 71 -7.78 16.77 7.62
C GLY A 71 -6.47 16.01 7.74
N GLN A 72 -6.31 15.25 8.83
CA GLN A 72 -5.20 14.33 8.97
C GLN A 72 -5.49 13.05 8.16
N ASN A 73 -4.67 12.80 7.14
CA ASN A 73 -4.80 11.61 6.32
C ASN A 73 -3.49 10.82 6.30
N GLU A 74 -3.59 9.51 6.30
CA GLU A 74 -2.45 8.60 6.25
C GLU A 74 -2.66 7.55 5.16
N PHE A 75 -1.63 7.35 4.34
CA PHE A 75 -1.62 6.41 3.24
C PHE A 75 -0.34 5.59 3.26
N PHE A 76 -0.45 4.33 2.84
CA PHE A 76 0.70 3.53 2.44
C PHE A 76 0.70 3.36 0.93
N VAL A 77 1.86 3.43 0.31
CA VAL A 77 2.03 3.19 -1.14
C VAL A 77 3.03 2.06 -1.33
N LEU A 78 2.60 0.98 -1.97
CA LEU A 78 3.48 -0.12 -2.34
C LEU A 78 4.07 0.14 -3.73
N TRP A 79 5.40 0.17 -3.80
CA TRP A 79 6.14 0.30 -5.05
C TRP A 79 7.35 -0.62 -5.02
N ALA A 80 8.10 -0.74 -6.12
CA ALA A 80 9.36 -1.47 -6.13
C ALA A 80 10.42 -0.75 -6.94
N GLY A 81 11.68 -1.00 -6.62
CA GLY A 81 12.80 -0.35 -7.29
C GLY A 81 14.16 -0.85 -6.83
N ASP A 82 15.19 -0.40 -7.53
CA ASP A 82 16.60 -0.59 -7.15
C ASP A 82 17.07 0.64 -6.35
N GLN A 83 16.79 0.61 -5.04
CA GLN A 83 17.14 1.71 -4.14
C GLN A 83 18.66 1.87 -4.00
N ALA A 84 19.10 3.12 -3.85
CA ALA A 84 20.51 3.51 -3.82
C ALA A 84 21.33 3.04 -5.03
N CYS A 85 20.67 2.61 -6.10
CA CYS A 85 21.31 2.08 -7.31
C CYS A 85 22.27 0.93 -7.01
N ALA A 86 21.91 0.07 -6.05
CA ALA A 86 22.78 -0.99 -5.57
C ALA A 86 23.17 -1.96 -6.69
N GLY A 87 22.22 -2.27 -7.59
CA GLY A 87 22.43 -3.11 -8.75
C GLY A 87 22.71 -4.59 -8.44
N GLY A 88 22.40 -5.46 -9.41
CA GLY A 88 22.62 -6.90 -9.30
C GLY A 88 21.38 -7.70 -8.91
N SER A 89 21.56 -9.01 -8.69
CA SER A 89 20.45 -9.91 -8.39
C SER A 89 19.95 -9.68 -6.96
N GLY A 90 18.67 -9.33 -6.84
CA GLY A 90 17.99 -9.16 -5.55
C GLY A 90 18.01 -7.75 -4.97
N THR A 91 18.56 -6.76 -5.67
CA THR A 91 18.51 -5.35 -5.24
C THR A 91 17.23 -4.64 -5.66
N TYR A 92 16.46 -5.22 -6.57
CA TYR A 92 15.12 -4.78 -6.92
C TYR A 92 14.09 -5.44 -5.99
N TYR A 93 13.48 -4.68 -5.10
CA TYR A 93 12.51 -5.19 -4.13
C TYR A 93 11.40 -4.18 -3.86
N ALA A 94 10.30 -4.67 -3.28
CA ALA A 94 9.17 -3.84 -2.92
C ALA A 94 9.46 -2.97 -1.69
N THR A 95 8.86 -1.79 -1.66
CA THR A 95 8.95 -0.81 -0.57
C THR A 95 7.56 -0.34 -0.26
N LEU A 96 7.20 -0.33 1.03
CA LEU A 96 5.95 0.23 1.51
C LEU A 96 6.24 1.59 2.13
N THR A 97 5.92 2.66 1.42
CA THR A 97 6.20 4.03 1.87
C THR A 97 4.99 4.64 2.55
N GLN A 98 5.20 5.23 3.73
CA GLN A 98 4.17 5.98 4.45
C GLN A 98 4.13 7.43 4.01
N VAL A 99 2.92 7.92 3.75
CA VAL A 99 2.62 9.31 3.44
C VAL A 99 1.60 9.83 4.43
N ILE A 100 1.88 10.99 5.03
CA ILE A 100 0.91 11.69 5.86
C ILE A 100 0.59 13.07 5.31
N LYS A 101 -0.63 13.51 5.52
CA LYS A 101 -1.04 14.91 5.44
C LYS A 101 -1.51 15.31 6.82
N MET A 102 -0.79 16.22 7.47
CA MET A 102 -1.06 16.58 8.87
C MET A 102 -2.32 17.43 9.05
N SER A 103 -2.69 18.22 8.04
CA SER A 103 -3.93 19.00 8.04
C SER A 103 -4.30 19.44 6.63
N LYS A 104 -5.53 19.94 6.44
CA LYS A 104 -6.07 20.34 5.12
C LYS A 104 -5.15 21.24 4.28
N ASN A 105 -4.46 22.18 4.93
CA ASN A 105 -3.61 23.19 4.28
C ASN A 105 -2.12 22.82 4.22
N ARG A 106 -1.74 21.65 4.75
CA ARG A 106 -0.36 21.16 4.71
C ARG A 106 -0.15 20.23 3.51
N PRO A 107 1.07 20.16 2.97
CA PRO A 107 1.39 19.21 1.91
C PRO A 107 1.37 17.77 2.45
N TYR A 108 1.25 16.83 1.53
CA TYR A 108 1.56 15.42 1.80
C TYR A 108 3.07 15.28 1.91
N ILE A 109 3.53 14.50 2.89
CA ILE A 109 4.94 14.25 3.14
C ILE A 109 5.19 12.75 3.31
N VAL A 110 6.33 12.28 2.81
CA VAL A 110 6.84 10.95 3.15
C VAL A 110 7.40 11.01 4.57
N THR A 111 7.05 10.04 5.40
CA THR A 111 7.54 9.95 6.79
C THR A 111 8.45 8.77 7.05
N GLY A 112 8.44 7.78 6.17
CA GLY A 112 9.33 6.63 6.25
C GLY A 112 8.88 5.49 5.36
N ASP A 113 9.71 4.46 5.33
CA ASP A 113 9.46 3.19 4.67
C ASP A 113 9.27 2.09 5.73
N TYR A 114 8.52 1.04 5.38
CA TYR A 114 8.23 -0.11 6.24
C TYR A 114 7.50 0.27 7.56
N PRO A 115 6.29 0.85 7.45
CA PRO A 115 5.56 1.40 8.60
C PRO A 115 4.95 0.35 9.54
N PHE A 116 5.02 -0.95 9.22
CA PHE A 116 4.48 -2.00 10.09
C PHE A 116 5.39 -2.32 11.29
N GLY A 117 6.69 -2.01 11.18
CA GLY A 117 7.67 -2.21 12.22
C GLY A 117 8.27 -3.62 12.22
N GLU A 118 9.46 -3.75 12.81
CA GLU A 118 10.33 -4.94 12.72
C GLU A 118 9.63 -6.26 13.05
N ASP A 119 8.75 -6.26 14.06
CA ASP A 119 8.00 -7.45 14.46
C ASP A 119 7.07 -8.01 13.37
N VAL A 120 6.55 -7.13 12.51
CA VAL A 120 5.76 -7.52 11.34
C VAL A 120 6.66 -7.72 10.15
N ASP A 121 7.60 -6.80 9.90
CA ASP A 121 8.42 -6.78 8.70
C ASP A 121 9.31 -8.03 8.58
N LYS A 122 9.72 -8.65 9.69
CA LYS A 122 10.45 -9.93 9.68
C LYS A 122 9.68 -11.11 9.04
N HIS A 123 8.36 -10.99 8.89
CA HIS A 123 7.52 -11.97 8.20
C HIS A 123 7.34 -11.65 6.71
N ILE A 124 7.72 -10.45 6.27
CA ILE A 124 7.46 -9.98 4.91
C ILE A 124 8.77 -9.99 4.12
N ASN A 125 8.86 -10.88 3.15
CA ASN A 125 9.93 -10.86 2.18
C ASN A 125 9.58 -9.93 1.02
N TYR A 126 10.01 -8.69 1.13
CA TYR A 126 9.73 -7.64 0.14
C TYR A 126 10.27 -7.92 -1.27
N ARG A 127 11.19 -8.87 -1.44
CA ARG A 127 11.65 -9.31 -2.77
C ARG A 127 10.67 -10.26 -3.46
N PHE A 128 9.82 -10.95 -2.70
CA PHE A 128 8.96 -12.03 -3.20
C PHE A 128 7.52 -11.90 -2.69
N ILE A 129 6.92 -10.72 -2.79
CA ILE A 129 5.50 -10.51 -2.47
C ILE A 129 4.63 -11.11 -3.58
N SER A 130 3.76 -12.04 -3.23
CA SER A 130 2.77 -12.62 -4.14
C SER A 130 1.37 -12.03 -3.93
N GLU A 131 1.07 -11.54 -2.73
CA GLU A 131 -0.19 -10.86 -2.42
C GLU A 131 0.02 -9.76 -1.40
N PHE A 132 -0.53 -8.57 -1.66
CA PHE A 132 -0.61 -7.48 -0.70
C PHE A 132 -2.02 -6.88 -0.75
N LYS A 133 -2.86 -7.26 0.20
CA LYS A 133 -4.29 -6.98 0.16
C LYS A 133 -4.75 -6.28 1.43
N GLN A 134 -5.27 -5.07 1.28
CA GLN A 134 -5.98 -4.37 2.34
C GLN A 134 -7.38 -4.99 2.50
N LEU A 135 -7.68 -5.48 3.71
CA LEU A 135 -9.00 -6.02 4.06
C LEU A 135 -9.88 -4.94 4.73
N SER A 136 -9.26 -4.06 5.51
CA SER A 136 -9.82 -2.82 6.04
C SER A 136 -8.69 -1.81 6.29
N ASN A 137 -9.01 -0.59 6.71
CA ASN A 137 -8.00 0.45 6.98
C ASN A 137 -6.91 0.01 7.99
N ASN A 138 -7.29 -0.84 8.95
CA ASN A 138 -6.41 -1.36 9.99
C ASN A 138 -6.06 -2.85 9.83
N LEU A 139 -6.37 -3.49 8.69
CA LEU A 139 -6.19 -4.93 8.51
C LEU A 139 -5.67 -5.27 7.11
N PHE A 140 -4.55 -5.99 7.05
CA PHE A 140 -3.95 -6.46 5.80
C PHE A 140 -3.77 -7.97 5.80
N LYS A 141 -3.91 -8.56 4.61
CA LYS A 141 -3.40 -9.89 4.28
C LYS A 141 -2.19 -9.71 3.38
N ILE A 142 -1.07 -10.32 3.76
CA ILE A 142 0.18 -10.24 3.01
C ILE A 142 0.70 -11.67 2.83
N THR A 143 1.03 -12.03 1.60
CA THR A 143 1.67 -13.31 1.30
C THR A 143 2.99 -13.03 0.60
N SER A 144 4.07 -13.57 1.13
CA SER A 144 5.41 -13.41 0.55
C SER A 144 6.24 -14.68 0.70
N GLY A 145 7.23 -14.86 -0.19
CA GLY A 145 8.10 -16.02 -0.18
C GLY A 145 8.99 -16.07 1.07
N LYS A 146 9.17 -17.25 1.65
CA LYS A 146 9.99 -17.47 2.85
C LYS A 146 11.08 -18.49 2.53
N PHE A 147 12.32 -18.15 2.86
CA PHE A 147 13.44 -19.07 2.66
C PHE A 147 13.37 -20.19 3.71
N ALA A 148 13.41 -21.45 3.25
CA ALA A 148 13.79 -22.60 4.05
C ALA A 148 15.30 -22.59 4.30
N GLU A 149 15.76 -23.45 5.21
CA GLU A 149 17.18 -23.55 5.60
C GLU A 149 18.12 -23.82 4.42
N ASP A 150 17.70 -24.67 3.48
CA ASP A 150 18.49 -25.10 2.33
C ASP A 150 18.17 -24.33 1.03
N ASP A 151 17.38 -23.26 1.11
CA ASP A 151 17.00 -22.55 -0.11
C ASP A 151 18.18 -21.76 -0.70
N PRO A 152 18.38 -21.80 -2.03
CA PRO A 152 19.33 -20.92 -2.67
C PRO A 152 18.82 -19.47 -2.61
N ASN A 153 19.73 -18.50 -2.50
CA ASN A 153 19.38 -17.06 -2.53
C ASN A 153 18.62 -16.61 -3.81
N ALA A 154 18.58 -17.46 -4.83
CA ALA A 154 17.84 -17.21 -6.06
C ALA A 154 16.32 -17.17 -5.82
N GLY A 155 15.78 -17.93 -4.87
CA GLY A 155 14.35 -17.92 -4.61
C GLY A 155 13.92 -18.81 -3.44
N PRO A 156 12.89 -18.37 -2.67
CA PRO A 156 12.33 -19.15 -1.59
C PRO A 156 11.48 -20.33 -2.09
N SER A 157 11.45 -21.43 -1.34
CA SER A 157 10.61 -22.61 -1.58
C SER A 157 9.35 -22.64 -0.71
N LEU A 158 9.26 -21.77 0.30
CA LEU A 158 8.08 -21.58 1.15
C LEU A 158 7.43 -20.22 0.86
N GLN A 159 6.23 -20.06 1.41
CA GLN A 159 5.57 -18.76 1.56
C GLN A 159 5.04 -18.61 2.99
N ASP A 160 5.03 -17.39 3.50
CA ASP A 160 4.34 -17.01 4.73
C ASP A 160 3.16 -16.11 4.35
N SER A 161 1.93 -16.55 4.68
CA SER A 161 0.72 -15.76 4.53
C SER A 161 0.30 -15.27 5.91
N ILE A 162 0.42 -13.96 6.12
CA ILE A 162 0.12 -13.30 7.39
C ILE A 162 -1.14 -12.45 7.27
N ILE A 163 -1.85 -12.35 8.39
CA ILE A 163 -2.84 -11.30 8.63
C ILE A 163 -2.28 -10.40 9.72
N ILE A 164 -2.25 -9.10 9.44
CA ILE A 164 -1.77 -8.08 10.38
C ILE A 164 -2.87 -7.09 10.67
N GLU A 165 -2.94 -6.63 11.91
CA GLU A 165 -3.92 -5.66 12.38
C GLU A 165 -3.22 -4.51 13.11
N ASN A 166 -3.60 -3.27 12.83
CA ASN A 166 -3.20 -2.13 13.63
C ASN A 166 -4.12 -2.02 14.84
N LYS A 167 -3.55 -2.23 16.03
CA LYS A 167 -4.27 -2.13 17.30
C LYS A 167 -3.92 -0.83 17.97
N GLU A 168 -4.95 -0.10 18.41
CA GLU A 168 -4.81 1.18 19.09
C GLU A 168 -3.83 1.08 20.27
N GLY A 169 -2.87 2.00 20.32
CA GLY A 169 -1.81 2.03 21.34
C GLY A 169 -0.73 0.95 21.23
N MET A 170 -0.87 -0.04 20.34
CA MET A 170 0.07 -1.15 20.17
C MET A 170 0.74 -1.20 18.79
N GLY A 171 0.19 -0.47 17.80
CA GLY A 171 0.66 -0.49 16.43
C GLY A 171 0.26 -1.76 15.69
N TRP A 172 0.93 -2.00 14.55
CA TRP A 172 0.70 -3.18 13.72
C TRP A 172 1.22 -4.46 14.40
N LYS A 173 0.39 -5.51 14.37
CA LYS A 173 0.73 -6.83 14.93
C LYS A 173 0.29 -7.93 13.99
N VAL A 174 1.11 -8.98 13.89
CA VAL A 174 0.72 -10.25 13.27
C VAL A 174 -0.32 -10.91 14.16
N ILE A 175 -1.52 -11.15 13.64
CA ILE A 175 -2.60 -11.85 14.36
C ILE A 175 -2.80 -13.28 13.85
N SER A 176 -2.27 -13.59 12.65
CA SER A 176 -2.26 -14.93 12.08
C SER A 176 -1.08 -15.06 11.13
N SER A 177 -0.44 -16.23 11.10
CA SER A 177 0.60 -16.59 10.14
C SER A 177 0.41 -18.05 9.74
N LYS A 178 0.55 -18.32 8.45
CA LYS A 178 0.52 -19.67 7.89
C LYS A 178 1.65 -19.82 6.90
N VAL A 179 2.62 -20.66 7.27
CA VAL A 179 3.69 -21.09 6.36
C VAL A 179 3.21 -22.29 5.54
N SER A 180 3.44 -22.26 4.24
CA SER A 180 3.19 -23.38 3.34
C SER A 180 4.30 -23.49 2.30
N LYS A 181 4.31 -24.59 1.54
CA LYS A 181 5.11 -24.66 0.32
C LYS A 181 4.64 -23.59 -0.67
N LEU A 182 5.58 -23.05 -1.44
CA LEU A 182 5.27 -22.17 -2.55
C LEU A 182 4.68 -23.02 -3.68
N GLU A 183 3.48 -22.67 -4.13
CA GLU A 183 2.90 -23.25 -5.34
C GLU A 183 3.37 -22.39 -6.52
N LEU A 184 4.15 -23.00 -7.43
CA LEU A 184 4.71 -22.37 -8.62
C LEU A 184 3.72 -22.41 -9.79
#